data_AF-A0A015JWQ2-F1
#
_entry.id   AF-A0A015JWQ2-F1
#
_cell.length_a   1.000
_cell.length_b   1.000
_cell.length_c   1.000
_cell.angle_alpha   90.00
_cell.angle_beta   90.00
_cell.angle_gamma   90.00
#
_symmetry.space_group_name_H-M   'P 1'
#
loop_
_entity.id
_entity.type
_entity.pdbx_description
1 polymer ?
#
loop_
_entity_poly.entity_id
_entity_poly.type
_entity_poly.pdbx_seq_one_letter_code
_entity_poly.pdbx_strand_id
1 'polypeptide(L)'
;MASLCRKPKLLSSLQGILEVVNITSHSQRHERNLEKIRALLVDPTDRIQHDKNIWNLGIIDNVDFKEGTFGYRNIFDAIRGNSHATLVTLRTYALPISIA
;
A
#
# COMPACT_ATOMS: atom_id res chain seq x y z
N MET A 1 0.05 -17.22 -20.69
CA MET A 1 -0.98 -16.26 -20.21
C MET A 1 -1.93 -15.75 -21.29
N ALA A 2 -1.49 -15.54 -22.54
CA ALA A 2 -2.30 -14.92 -23.60
C ALA A 2 -3.58 -15.67 -24.06
N SER A 3 -3.77 -16.96 -23.74
CA SER A 3 -5.01 -17.71 -24.09
C SER A 3 -6.09 -17.64 -23.02
N LEU A 4 -5.72 -17.59 -21.73
CA LEU A 4 -6.65 -17.42 -20.61
C LEU A 4 -7.27 -16.01 -20.60
N CYS A 5 -6.49 -14.98 -20.93
CA CYS A 5 -6.99 -13.61 -21.03
C CYS A 5 -8.05 -13.42 -22.12
N ARG A 6 -8.14 -14.31 -23.12
CA ARG A 6 -9.14 -14.25 -24.20
C ARG A 6 -10.46 -14.95 -23.85
N LYS A 7 -10.54 -15.65 -22.71
CA LYS A 7 -11.74 -16.38 -22.27
C LYS A 7 -12.02 -16.08 -20.78
N PRO A 8 -12.69 -14.95 -20.47
CA PRO A 8 -12.86 -14.48 -19.09
C PRO A 8 -13.58 -15.47 -18.18
N LYS A 9 -14.47 -16.32 -18.73
CA LYS A 9 -15.15 -17.40 -17.97
C LYS A 9 -14.20 -18.47 -17.43
N LEU A 10 -13.09 -18.74 -18.12
CA LEU A 10 -12.08 -19.71 -17.64
C LEU A 10 -11.25 -19.13 -16.50
N LEU A 11 -11.05 -17.80 -16.50
CA LEU A 11 -10.34 -17.10 -15.43
C LEU A 11 -11.09 -17.20 -14.10
N SER A 12 -12.40 -16.94 -14.10
CA SER A 12 -13.23 -17.03 -12.90
C SER A 12 -13.35 -18.47 -12.38
N SER A 13 -13.46 -19.44 -13.29
CA SER A 13 -13.49 -20.87 -12.93
C SER A 13 -12.18 -21.32 -12.27
N LEU A 14 -11.04 -20.89 -12.82
CA LEU A 14 -9.72 -21.14 -12.24
C LEU A 14 -9.56 -20.46 -10.87
N GLN A 15 -10.01 -19.21 -10.73
CA GLN A 15 -10.01 -18.50 -9.45
C GLN A 15 -10.82 -19.26 -8.39
N GLY A 16 -12.03 -19.72 -8.73
CA GLY A 16 -12.85 -20.51 -7.82
C GLY A 16 -12.17 -21.81 -7.38
N ILE A 17 -11.50 -22.51 -8.29
CA ILE A 17 -10.72 -23.72 -7.94
C ILE A 17 -9.56 -23.37 -7.00
N LEU A 18 -8.79 -22.33 -7.30
CA LEU A 18 -7.65 -21.91 -6.49
C LEU A 18 -8.07 -21.43 -5.08
N GLU A 19 -9.28 -20.88 -4.98
CA GLU A 19 -9.90 -20.48 -3.72
C GLU A 19 -10.39 -21.69 -2.90
N VAL A 20 -11.06 -22.66 -3.54
CA VAL A 20 -11.47 -23.92 -2.88
C VAL A 20 -10.29 -24.71 -2.35
N VAL A 21 -9.18 -24.75 -3.10
CA VAL A 21 -7.93 -25.43 -2.69
C VAL A 21 -7.09 -24.56 -1.74
N ASN A 22 -7.60 -23.38 -1.35
CA ASN A 22 -6.99 -22.47 -0.38
C ASN A 22 -5.60 -21.95 -0.78
N ILE A 23 -5.24 -22.06 -2.05
CA ILE A 23 -3.95 -21.62 -2.60
C ILE A 23 -3.90 -20.09 -2.62
N THR A 24 -5.00 -19.44 -2.98
CA THR A 24 -5.11 -17.97 -2.99
C THR A 24 -4.92 -17.39 -1.61
N SER A 25 -5.54 -17.96 -0.58
CA SER A 25 -5.43 -17.44 0.79
C SER A 25 -4.02 -17.63 1.37
N HIS A 26 -3.39 -18.78 1.10
CA HIS A 26 -2.01 -19.07 1.50
C HIS A 26 -1.04 -18.09 0.83
N SER A 27 -1.18 -17.90 -0.48
CA SER A 27 -0.37 -16.96 -1.27
C SER A 27 -0.55 -15.52 -0.76
N GLN A 28 -1.78 -15.07 -0.56
CA GLN A 28 -2.06 -13.74 0.01
C GLN A 28 -1.50 -13.58 1.42
N ARG A 29 -1.58 -14.59 2.28
CA ARG A 29 -0.99 -14.55 3.62
C ARG A 29 0.53 -14.45 3.56
N HIS A 30 1.16 -15.17 2.65
CA HIS A 30 2.60 -15.11 2.42
C HIS A 30 3.03 -13.71 1.96
N GLU A 31 2.39 -13.15 0.93
CA GLU A 31 2.65 -11.79 0.45
C GLU A 31 2.47 -10.74 1.56
N ARG A 32 1.41 -10.85 2.37
CA ARG A 32 1.19 -9.97 3.52
C ARG A 32 2.31 -10.06 4.56
N ASN A 33 2.82 -11.27 4.84
CA ASN A 33 3.93 -11.44 5.77
C ASN A 33 5.22 -10.85 5.20
N LEU A 34 5.49 -11.02 3.90
CA LEU A 34 6.61 -10.39 3.23
C LEU A 34 6.53 -8.87 3.28
N GLU A 35 5.35 -8.29 3.04
CA GLU A 35 5.14 -6.85 3.11
C GLU A 35 5.41 -6.29 4.52
N LYS A 36 4.96 -6.99 5.58
CA LYS A 36 5.29 -6.63 6.96
C LYS A 36 6.79 -6.67 7.23
N ILE A 37 7.47 -7.72 6.79
CA ILE A 37 8.92 -7.85 6.97
C ILE A 37 9.64 -6.71 6.23
N ARG A 38 9.27 -6.44 4.97
CA ARG A 38 9.82 -5.32 4.20
C ARG A 38 9.58 -3.98 4.89
N ALA A 39 8.37 -3.74 5.39
CA ALA A 39 8.03 -2.51 6.10
C ALA A 39 8.77 -2.34 7.43
N LEU A 40 9.14 -3.43 8.11
CA LEU A 40 9.93 -3.39 9.35
C LEU A 40 11.43 -3.21 9.09
N LEU A 41 11.93 -3.70 7.96
CA LEU A 41 13.35 -3.63 7.61
C LEU A 41 13.76 -2.35 6.89
N VAL A 42 12.80 -1.60 6.33
CA VAL A 42 13.06 -0.34 5.63
C VAL A 42 13.09 0.81 6.62
N ASP A 43 14.22 1.50 6.71
CA ASP A 43 14.26 2.84 7.31
C ASP A 43 13.72 3.86 6.28
N PRO A 44 12.60 4.55 6.56
CA PRO A 44 12.07 5.56 5.65
C PRO A 44 13.00 6.76 5.46
N THR A 45 13.92 7.01 6.40
CA THR A 45 14.87 8.14 6.34
C THR A 45 15.94 7.94 5.27
N ASP A 46 16.30 6.70 4.94
CA ASP A 46 17.26 6.37 3.87
C ASP A 46 16.83 6.88 2.49
N ARG A 47 15.53 7.11 2.30
CA ARG A 47 14.97 7.63 1.04
C ARG A 47 14.93 9.16 0.97
N ILE A 48 15.27 9.85 2.06
CA ILE A 48 15.25 11.31 2.14
C ILE A 48 16.56 11.85 1.56
N GLN A 49 16.46 12.79 0.62
CA GLN A 49 17.64 13.46 0.07
C GLN A 49 18.07 14.62 0.97
N HIS A 50 19.35 14.67 1.33
CA HIS A 50 19.90 15.63 2.29
C HIS A 50 20.81 16.71 1.68
N ASP A 51 20.72 16.97 0.37
CA ASP A 51 21.55 18.00 -0.26
C ASP A 51 21.18 19.41 0.21
N LYS A 52 22.16 20.32 0.21
CA LYS A 52 22.03 21.71 0.70
C LYS A 52 20.91 22.53 0.06
N ASN A 53 20.45 22.15 -1.13
CA ASN A 53 19.49 22.93 -1.91
C ASN A 53 18.18 22.17 -2.14
N ILE A 54 17.89 21.21 -1.27
CA ILE A 54 16.71 20.35 -1.34
C ILE A 54 15.78 20.63 -0.17
N TRP A 55 14.51 20.86 -0.47
CA TRP A 55 13.44 20.97 0.52
C TRP A 55 12.57 19.71 0.48
N ASN A 56 12.57 18.97 1.58
CA ASN A 56 11.68 17.82 1.79
C ASN A 56 10.42 18.28 2.51
N LEU A 57 9.29 18.27 1.81
CA LEU A 57 7.97 18.54 2.37
C LEU A 57 7.29 17.21 2.72
N GLY A 58 7.16 16.93 4.01
CA GLY A 58 6.35 15.82 4.50
C GLY A 58 4.88 16.25 4.64
N ILE A 59 3.97 15.54 3.98
CA ILE A 59 2.54 15.66 4.18
C ILE A 59 2.09 14.43 4.96
N ILE A 60 1.61 14.67 6.17
CA ILE A 60 0.92 13.67 6.99
C ILE A 60 -0.55 14.04 6.92
N ASP A 61 -1.35 13.18 6.31
CA ASP A 61 -2.78 13.37 6.21
C ASP A 61 -3.50 12.14 6.76
N ASN A 62 -4.66 12.36 7.37
CA ASN A 62 -5.54 11.28 7.81
C ASN A 62 -6.64 11.14 6.77
N VAL A 63 -6.54 10.09 5.97
CA VAL A 63 -7.48 9.82 4.89
C VAL A 63 -8.57 8.89 5.40
N ASP A 64 -9.81 9.36 5.28
CA ASP A 64 -11.02 8.60 5.61
C ASP A 64 -11.46 7.79 4.39
N PHE A 65 -11.36 6.46 4.47
CA PHE A 65 -11.90 5.57 3.46
C PHE A 65 -13.34 5.18 3.81
N LYS A 66 -14.27 5.44 2.89
CA LYS A 66 -15.65 4.90 2.93
C LYS A 66 -15.69 3.44 2.48
N GLU A 67 -14.76 2.63 2.96
CA GLU A 67 -14.75 1.19 2.71
C GLU A 67 -14.87 0.48 4.06
N GLY A 68 -16.00 -0.21 4.25
CA GLY A 68 -16.37 -0.85 5.51
C GLY A 68 -15.49 -2.04 5.90
N THR A 69 -14.57 -2.46 5.02
CA THR A 69 -13.73 -3.63 5.20
C THR A 69 -12.33 -3.40 4.64
N PHE A 70 -11.61 -2.39 5.12
CA PHE A 70 -10.16 -2.32 4.88
C PHE A 70 -9.43 -3.14 5.95
N GLY A 71 -8.83 -4.26 5.52
CA GLY A 71 -8.44 -5.34 6.44
C GLY A 71 -7.15 -5.12 7.24
N TYR A 72 -6.38 -4.05 7.06
CA TYR A 72 -5.08 -3.94 7.72
C TYR A 72 -4.62 -2.50 8.01
N ARG A 73 -4.04 -2.32 9.21
CA ARG A 73 -3.30 -1.14 9.71
C ARG A 73 -4.08 0.18 9.88
N ASN A 74 -5.40 0.14 9.88
CA ASN A 74 -6.27 1.31 10.07
C ASN A 74 -7.08 1.21 11.36
N ILE A 75 -7.35 2.37 11.99
CA ILE A 75 -8.32 2.47 13.09
C ILE A 75 -9.70 2.50 12.43
N PHE A 76 -10.48 1.44 12.62
CA PHE A 76 -11.87 1.40 12.18
C PHE A 76 -12.73 2.15 13.20
N ASP A 77 -13.40 3.23 12.77
CA ASP A 77 -14.38 3.92 13.59
C ASP A 77 -15.75 3.30 13.36
N ALA A 78 -16.16 2.44 14.30
CA ALA A 78 -17.45 1.76 14.27
C ALA A 78 -18.65 2.72 14.37
N ILE A 79 -18.48 3.91 14.93
CA ILE A 79 -19.54 4.92 15.07
C ILE A 79 -19.76 5.63 13.73
N ARG A 80 -18.68 5.90 12.98
CA ARG A 80 -18.73 6.59 11.69
C ARG A 80 -18.87 5.66 10.48
N GLY A 81 -18.61 4.36 10.65
CA GLY A 81 -18.65 3.37 9.57
C GLY A 81 -17.51 3.53 8.55
N ASN A 82 -16.44 4.22 8.92
CA ASN A 82 -15.31 4.54 8.05
C ASN A 82 -14.01 3.96 8.63
N SER A 83 -13.06 3.63 7.76
CA SER A 83 -11.70 3.28 8.17
C SER A 83 -10.78 4.47 7.99
N HIS A 84 -9.95 4.75 9.00
CA HIS A 84 -8.99 5.85 8.99
C HIS A 84 -7.59 5.32 8.71
N ALA A 85 -6.95 5.82 7.65
CA ALA A 85 -5.54 5.55 7.39
C ALA A 85 -4.72 6.84 7.49
N THR A 86 -3.54 6.77 8.11
CA THR A 86 -2.58 7.86 8.05
C THR A 86 -1.72 7.70 6.80
N LEU A 87 -1.84 8.63 5.87
CA LEU A 87 -0.99 8.75 4.70
C LEU A 87 0.23 9.62 5.06
N VAL A 88 1.43 9.06 4.93
CA VAL A 88 2.68 9.81 5.02
C VAL A 88 3.31 9.86 3.64
N THR A 89 3.34 11.05 3.03
CA THR A 89 3.97 11.28 1.73
C THR A 89 5.11 12.28 1.89
N LEU A 90 6.28 11.97 1.35
CA LEU A 90 7.40 12.88 1.29
C LEU A 90 7.56 13.38 -0.15
N ARG A 91 7.57 14.70 -0.34
CA ARG A 91 7.85 15.31 -1.64
C ARG A 91 9.10 16.17 -1.56
N THR A 92 10.03 15.91 -2.47
CA THR A 92 11.32 16.57 -2.53
C THR A 92 11.32 17.64 -3.62
N TYR A 93 11.78 18.84 -3.28
CA TYR A 93 11.89 19.99 -4.19
C TYR A 93 13.35 20.44 -4.26
N ALA A 94 13.91 20.51 -5.47
CA ALA A 94 15.18 21.19 -5.70
C ALA A 94 14.92 22.69 -5.81
N LEU A 95 15.51 23.48 -4.93
CA LEU A 95 15.43 24.93 -5.00
C LEU A 95 16.39 25.45 -6.08
N PRO A 96 16.03 26.50 -6.83
CA PRO A 96 16.90 27.06 -7.86
C PRO A 96 18.08 27.88 -7.29
N ILE A 97 17.98 28.31 -6.02
CA ILE A 97 18.97 29.16 -5.36
C ILE A 97 19.18 28.62 -3.95
N SER A 98 20.45 28.42 -3.57
CA SER A 98 20.83 28.04 -2.21
C SER A 98 20.46 29.17 -1.25
N ILE A 99 19.55 28.89 -0.34
CA ILE A 99 19.23 29.80 0.77
C ILE A 99 20.32 29.55 1.82
N ALA A 100 21.42 30.31 1.73
CA ALA A 100 22.53 30.28 2.67
C ALA A 100 22.25 31.12 3.91
#